data_AF-A0A6N9NMG7-F1
#
_entry.id   AF-A0A6N9NMG7-F1
#
_cell.length_a   1.000
_cell.length_b   1.000
_cell.length_c   1.000
_cell.angle_alpha   90.00
_cell.angle_beta   90.00
_cell.angle_gamma   90.00
#
_symmetry.space_group_name_H-M   'P 1'
#
loop_
_entity.id
_entity.type
_entity.pdbx_description
1 polymer ?
#
loop_
_entity_poly.entity_id
_entity_poly.type
_entity_poly.pdbx_seq_one_letter_code
_entity_poly.pdbx_strand_id
1 'polypeptide(L)' 'MKRMSPTRFLALILFTFGITYLEFDDLTFTNNIRPYIMLLIGLLVFLYSFKRSK' A
#
# COMPACT_ATOMS: atom_id res chain seq x y z
N MET A 1 -17.31 16.01 -6.67
CA MET A 1 -16.37 14.93 -6.25
C MET A 1 -15.14 15.57 -5.63
N LYS A 2 -14.78 15.25 -4.38
CA LYS A 2 -13.53 15.76 -3.76
C LYS A 2 -12.35 15.26 -4.61
N ARG A 3 -11.49 16.18 -5.08
CA ARG A 3 -10.27 15.81 -5.84
C ARG A 3 -9.43 14.88 -4.96
N MET A 4 -9.23 13.65 -5.42
CA MET A 4 -8.38 12.69 -4.71
C MET A 4 -6.93 13.16 -4.82
N SER A 5 -6.20 13.23 -3.71
CA SER A 5 -4.80 13.64 -3.76
C SER A 5 -3.97 12.55 -4.46
N PRO A 6 -2.95 12.93 -5.26
CA PRO A 6 -2.07 11.96 -5.90
C PRO A 6 -1.44 10.97 -4.92
N THR A 7 -1.14 11.43 -3.69
CA THR A 7 -0.61 10.59 -2.61
C THR A 7 -1.59 9.51 -2.14
N ARG A 8 -2.89 9.83 -2.04
CA ARG A 8 -3.92 8.86 -1.68
C ARG A 8 -4.15 7.85 -2.78
N PHE A 9 -4.12 8.30 -4.04
CA PHE A 9 -4.19 7.42 -5.19
C PHE A 9 -3.00 6.44 -5.24
N LEU A 10 -1.79 6.94 -5.02
CA LEU A 10 -0.59 6.12 -4.99
C LEU A 10 -0.65 5.07 -3.86
N ALA A 11 -1.08 5.47 -2.65
CA ALA A 11 -1.26 4.54 -1.55
C ALA A 11 -2.26 3.42 -1.89
N LEU A 12 -3.40 3.77 -2.50
CA LEU A 12 -4.38 2.80 -2.97
C LEU A 12 -3.79 1.82 -3.99
N ILE A 13 -3.05 2.32 -4.97
CA ILE A 13 -2.37 1.47 -5.97
C ILE A 13 -1.42 0.48 -5.29
N LEU A 14 -0.57 0.97 -4.39
CA LEU A 14 0.41 0.14 -3.66
C LEU A 14 -0.28 -0.94 -2.84
N PHE A 15 -1.38 -0.60 -2.18
CA PHE A 15 -2.18 -1.59 -1.45
C PHE A 15 -2.84 -2.60 -2.39
N THR A 16 -3.46 -2.16 -3.48
CA THR A 16 -4.08 -3.07 -4.44
C THR A 16 -3.07 -4.06 -4.97
N PHE A 17 -1.90 -3.61 -5.45
CA PHE A 17 -0.87 -4.52 -5.93
C PHE A 17 -0.27 -5.39 -4.83
N GLY A 18 -0.01 -4.82 -3.64
CA GLY A 18 0.50 -5.57 -2.51
C GLY A 18 -0.43 -6.70 -2.06
N ILE A 19 -1.75 -6.48 -2.08
CA ILE A 19 -2.76 -7.50 -1.77
C ILE A 19 -2.88 -8.50 -2.92
N THR A 20 -2.96 -8.04 -4.17
CA THR A 20 -3.13 -8.91 -5.35
C THR A 20 -1.98 -9.89 -5.53
N TYR A 21 -0.74 -9.48 -5.20
CA TYR A 21 0.44 -10.34 -5.30
C TYR A 21 0.78 -11.06 -4.00
N LEU A 22 -0.02 -10.91 -2.95
CA LEU A 22 0.19 -11.66 -1.72
C LEU A 22 -0.23 -13.11 -1.93
N GLU A 23 0.68 -14.03 -1.67
CA GLU A 23 0.40 -15.47 -1.67
C GLU A 23 -0.27 -15.83 -0.35
N PHE A 24 -1.60 -15.91 -0.36
CA PHE A 24 -2.39 -16.15 0.86
C PHE A 24 -2.28 -17.60 1.35
N ASP A 25 -1.97 -18.54 0.46
CA ASP A 25 -1.84 -19.95 0.81
C ASP A 25 -0.51 -20.25 1.52
N ASP A 26 0.52 -19.42 1.31
CA ASP A 26 1.80 -19.47 2.02
C ASP A 26 2.28 -18.06 2.38
N LEU A 27 1.94 -17.60 3.58
CA LEU A 27 2.29 -16.27 4.09
C LEU A 27 3.77 -16.10 4.51
N THR A 28 4.62 -17.10 4.26
CA THR A 28 6.04 -17.04 4.62
C THR A 28 6.72 -15.82 3.99
N PHE A 29 7.56 -15.15 4.78
CA PHE A 29 8.21 -13.91 4.37
C PHE A 29 9.05 -14.05 3.10
N THR A 30 9.71 -15.19 2.92
CA THR A 30 10.58 -15.46 1.78
C THR A 30 9.85 -15.36 0.44
N ASN A 31 8.60 -15.86 0.39
CA ASN A 31 7.77 -15.84 -0.82
C ASN A 31 7.01 -14.52 -0.97
N ASN A 32 6.75 -13.82 0.13
CA ASN A 32 5.95 -12.60 0.16
C ASN A 32 6.74 -11.30 0.41
N ILE A 33 8.07 -11.32 0.30
CA ILE A 33 8.88 -10.13 0.60
C ILE A 33 8.48 -8.92 -0.24
N ARG A 34 8.18 -9.12 -1.53
CA ARG A 34 7.76 -8.06 -2.45
C ARG A 34 6.39 -7.47 -2.07
N PRO A 35 5.30 -8.27 -1.96
CA PRO A 35 4.01 -7.73 -1.54
C PRO A 35 4.07 -7.09 -0.15
N TYR A 36 4.82 -7.64 0.80
CA TYR A 36 5.01 -7.00 2.11
C TYR A 36 5.67 -5.63 2.02
N ILE A 37 6.71 -5.46 1.19
CA ILE A 37 7.33 -4.14 0.96
C ILE A 37 6.32 -3.18 0.33
N MET A 38 5.53 -3.63 -0.65
CA MET A 38 4.51 -2.79 -1.29
C MET A 38 3.44 -2.32 -0.28
N LEU A 39 2.95 -3.23 0.57
CA LEU A 39 2.00 -2.92 1.62
C LEU A 39 2.59 -1.94 2.65
N LEU A 40 3.85 -2.14 3.04
CA LEU A 40 4.54 -1.26 3.99
C LEU A 40 4.71 0.15 3.42
N ILE A 41 5.17 0.29 2.18
CA ILE A 41 5.31 1.59 1.51
C ILE A 41 3.93 2.24 1.33
N GLY A 42 2.92 1.47 0.93
CA GLY A 42 1.53 1.95 0.82
C GLY A 42 1.02 2.54 2.14
N LEU A 43 1.31 1.86 3.27
CA LEU A 43 0.97 2.32 4.61
C LEU A 43 1.68 3.62 4.98
N LEU A 44 2.98 3.72 4.72
CA LEU A 44 3.74 4.95 4.99
C LEU A 44 3.23 6.13 4.16
N VAL A 45 2.96 5.93 2.87
CA VAL A 45 2.42 6.98 1.98
C VAL A 45 1.01 7.39 2.43
N PHE A 46 0.19 6.43 2.85
CA PHE A 46 -1.14 6.69 3.39
C PHE A 46 -1.04 7.57 4.65
N LEU A 47 -0.28 7.15 5.66
CA LEU A 47 -0.09 7.90 6.91
C LEU A 47 0.48 9.30 6.66
N TYR A 48 1.47 9.42 5.78
CA TYR A 48 2.01 10.71 5.36
C TYR A 48 0.93 11.62 4.75
N SER A 49 0.05 11.05 3.91
CA SER A 49 -1.03 11.81 3.30
C SER A 49 -2.09 12.27 4.30
N PHE A 50 -2.28 11.57 5.43
CA PHE A 50 -3.13 12.04 6.52
C PHE A 50 -2.48 13.18 7.30
N LYS A 51 -1.18 13.06 7.61
CA LYS A 51 -0.43 14.11 8.30
C LYS A 51 -0.40 15.42 7.51
N ARG A 52 -0.31 15.36 6.18
CA ARG A 52 -0.34 16.55 5.29
C ARG A 52 -1.73 17.17 5.13
N SER A 53 -2.79 16.40 5.40
CA SER A 53 -4.17 16.86 5.25
C SER A 53 -4.72 17.57 6.51
N LYS A 54 -3.95 17.56 7.60
CA LYS A 54 -4.26 18.20 8.88
C LYS A 54 -3.47 19.50 8.99
#